data_AF-A0A523ZFP2-F1
#
_entry.id   AF-A0A523ZFP2-F1
#
_cell.length_a   1.000
_cell.length_b   1.000
_cell.length_c   1.000
_cell.angle_alpha   90.00
_cell.angle_beta   90.00
_cell.angle_gamma   90.00
#
_symmetry.space_group_name_H-M   'P 1'
#
loop_
_entity.id
_entity.type
_entity.pdbx_description
1 polymer ?
#
loop_
_entity_poly.entity_id
_entity_poly.type
_entity_poly.pdbx_seq_one_letter_code
_entity_poly.pdbx_strand_id
1 'polypeptide(L)'
;MMKRRDPLMVAVLSIVTFGIYALVWYVMTKNEMNRRGANIPTAWLIIIPIANIYWMWMYCVGVETVTKGVMSAPLAFLLLFFLGFIGMAIIQSSLNKVPRKVKKKAAEGTPEQPVEKAEE
;
A
#
# COMPACT_ATOMS: atom_id res chain seq x y z
N MET A 1 -33.50 18.84 -2.14
CA MET A 1 -34.65 17.98 -2.48
C MET A 1 -34.11 16.61 -2.92
N MET A 2 -34.73 15.50 -2.51
CA MET A 2 -34.34 14.17 -3.01
C MET A 2 -34.87 13.99 -4.42
N LYS A 3 -34.02 13.57 -5.36
CA LYS A 3 -34.46 13.28 -6.73
C LYS A 3 -35.01 11.86 -6.82
N ARG A 4 -36.19 11.69 -7.42
CA ARG A 4 -36.70 10.37 -7.81
C ARG A 4 -35.85 9.87 -8.98
N ARG A 5 -35.14 8.77 -8.75
CA ARG A 5 -34.28 8.10 -9.74
C ARG A 5 -34.85 6.72 -9.98
N ASP A 6 -34.94 6.32 -11.23
CA ASP A 6 -35.36 4.97 -11.59
C ASP A 6 -34.24 3.95 -11.24
N PRO A 7 -34.53 2.89 -10.46
CA PRO A 7 -33.52 1.92 -10.03
C PRO A 7 -32.86 1.16 -11.19
N LEU A 8 -33.61 0.85 -12.24
CA LEU A 8 -33.10 0.13 -13.41
C LEU A 8 -32.11 1.02 -14.17
N MET A 9 -32.44 2.30 -14.35
CA MET A 9 -31.55 3.25 -15.02
C MET A 9 -30.25 3.46 -14.24
N VAL A 10 -30.30 3.45 -12.90
CA VAL A 10 -29.09 3.52 -12.05
C VAL A 10 -28.19 2.31 -12.28
N ALA A 11 -28.76 1.10 -12.34
CA ALA A 11 -28.00 -0.13 -12.57
C ALA A 11 -27.39 -0.15 -13.98
N VAL A 12 -28.18 0.14 -15.01
CA VAL A 12 -27.72 0.16 -16.41
C VAL A 12 -26.60 1.17 -16.60
N LEU A 13 -26.77 2.41 -16.13
CA LEU A 13 -25.74 3.44 -16.26
C LEU A 13 -24.47 3.07 -15.49
N SER A 14 -24.61 2.43 -14.32
CA SER A 14 -23.45 1.95 -13.56
C SER A 14 -22.67 0.88 -14.32
N ILE A 15 -23.35 -0.05 -15.00
CA ILE A 15 -22.68 -1.10 -15.78
C ILE A 15 -22.04 -0.50 -17.05
N VAL A 16 -22.79 0.29 -17.81
CA VAL A 16 -22.33 0.91 -19.08
C VAL A 16 -21.12 1.82 -18.87
N THR A 17 -21.02 2.48 -17.72
CA THR A 17 -19.89 3.37 -17.39
C THR A 17 -18.81 2.69 -16.56
N PHE A 18 -18.80 1.36 -16.47
CA PHE A 18 -17.82 0.58 -15.67
C PHE A 18 -17.71 1.06 -14.21
N GLY A 19 -18.85 1.38 -13.59
CA GLY A 19 -18.94 1.79 -12.19
C GLY A 19 -18.68 3.28 -11.93
N ILE A 20 -18.25 4.06 -12.93
CA ILE A 20 -18.00 5.51 -12.76
C ILE A 20 -19.30 6.23 -12.37
N TYR A 21 -20.42 5.91 -13.02
CA TYR A 21 -21.73 6.47 -12.66
C TYR A 21 -22.12 6.11 -11.24
N ALA A 22 -21.80 4.90 -10.75
CA ALA A 22 -22.10 4.51 -9.38
C ALA A 22 -21.38 5.42 -8.37
N LEU A 23 -20.11 5.76 -8.60
CA LEU A 23 -19.36 6.70 -7.74
C LEU A 23 -20.00 8.10 -7.72
N VAL A 24 -20.38 8.62 -8.89
CA VAL A 24 -21.08 9.92 -8.99
C VAL A 24 -22.42 9.86 -8.25
N TRP A 25 -23.17 8.77 -8.45
CA TRP A 25 -24.44 8.55 -7.78
C TRP A 25 -24.28 8.52 -6.26
N TYR A 26 -23.27 7.83 -5.72
CA TYR A 26 -22.97 7.82 -4.29
C TYR A 26 -22.70 9.23 -3.73
N VAL A 27 -21.91 10.06 -4.43
CA VAL A 27 -21.65 11.44 -4.00
C VAL A 27 -22.94 12.27 -3.98
N MET A 28 -23.78 12.12 -5.01
CA MET A 28 -25.04 12.87 -5.13
C MET A 28 -26.05 12.46 -4.05
N THR A 29 -26.28 11.16 -3.87
CA THR A 29 -27.27 10.65 -2.90
C THR A 29 -26.80 10.92 -1.48
N LYS A 30 -25.51 10.79 -1.19
CA LYS A 30 -24.91 11.22 0.08
C LYS A 30 -25.24 12.68 0.41
N ASN A 31 -25.03 13.60 -0.54
CA ASN A 31 -25.29 15.02 -0.31
C ASN A 31 -26.78 15.30 -0.06
N GLU A 32 -27.68 14.58 -0.75
CA GLU A 32 -29.12 14.68 -0.52
C GLU A 32 -29.53 14.14 0.85
N MET A 33 -28.90 13.04 1.32
CA MET A 33 -29.08 12.49 2.66
C MET A 33 -28.53 13.41 3.75
N ASN A 34 -27.34 14.00 3.56
CA ASN A 34 -26.75 14.91 4.53
C ASN A 34 -27.59 16.19 4.70
N ARG A 35 -28.21 16.69 3.63
CA ARG A 35 -29.19 17.79 3.69
C ARG A 35 -30.46 17.45 4.47
N ARG A 36 -30.68 16.16 4.81
CA ARG A 36 -31.82 15.67 5.58
C ARG A 36 -31.45 15.23 6.99
N GLY A 37 -30.24 15.56 7.46
CA GLY A 37 -29.79 15.28 8.82
C GLY A 37 -28.90 14.04 8.96
N ALA A 38 -28.56 13.34 7.86
CA ALA A 38 -27.50 12.34 7.91
C ALA A 38 -26.11 13.00 8.01
N ASN A 39 -25.12 12.27 8.51
CA ASN A 39 -23.73 12.73 8.53
C ASN A 39 -22.81 11.68 7.90
N ILE A 40 -22.90 11.57 6.58
CA ILE A 40 -22.13 10.60 5.81
C ILE A 40 -20.84 11.27 5.30
N PRO A 41 -19.66 10.66 5.56
CA PRO A 41 -18.35 11.19 5.18
C PRO A 41 -18.10 11.13 3.66
N THR A 42 -17.00 11.71 3.20
CA THR A 42 -16.72 11.85 1.76
C THR A 42 -16.64 10.49 1.04
N ALA A 43 -17.10 10.45 -0.21
CA ALA A 43 -17.06 9.23 -1.03
C ALA A 43 -15.62 8.83 -1.43
N TRP A 44 -14.63 9.68 -1.17
CA TRP A 44 -13.21 9.36 -1.36
C TRP A 44 -12.76 8.14 -0.56
N LEU A 45 -13.43 7.83 0.56
CA LEU A 45 -13.17 6.63 1.36
C LEU A 45 -13.37 5.33 0.55
N ILE A 46 -14.18 5.35 -0.51
CA ILE A 46 -14.40 4.19 -1.40
C ILE A 46 -13.12 3.85 -2.18
N ILE A 47 -12.24 4.83 -2.43
CA ILE A 47 -10.99 4.64 -3.18
C ILE A 47 -9.89 4.04 -2.30
N ILE A 48 -9.92 4.29 -0.98
CA ILE A 48 -8.91 3.80 -0.02
C ILE A 48 -8.64 2.29 -0.13
N PRO A 49 -9.66 1.40 -0.09
CA PRO A 49 -9.41 -0.04 -0.20
C PRO A 49 -8.75 -0.43 -1.54
N ILE A 50 -9.10 0.25 -2.64
CA ILE A 50 -8.50 0.00 -3.96
C ILE A 50 -7.04 0.44 -3.96
N ALA A 51 -6.75 1.64 -3.45
CA ALA A 51 -5.40 2.16 -3.33
C ALA A 51 -4.53 1.28 -2.42
N ASN A 52 -5.09 0.72 -1.34
CA ASN A 52 -4.40 -0.18 -0.44
C ASN A 52 -4.00 -1.49 -1.14
N ILE A 53 -4.92 -2.11 -1.90
CA ILE A 53 -4.62 -3.32 -2.68
C ILE A 53 -3.55 -3.06 -3.73
N TYR A 54 -3.65 -1.94 -4.46
CA TYR A 54 -2.63 -1.53 -5.44
C TYR A 54 -1.26 -1.33 -4.79
N TRP A 55 -1.20 -0.61 -3.67
CA TRP A 55 0.04 -0.39 -2.93
C TRP A 55 0.65 -1.72 -2.46
N MET A 56 -0.17 -2.63 -1.93
CA MET A 56 0.26 -3.95 -1.50
C MET A 56 0.79 -4.80 -2.67
N TRP A 57 0.15 -4.76 -3.84
CA TRP A 57 0.66 -5.41 -5.04
C TRP A 57 2.04 -4.87 -5.43
N MET A 58 2.20 -3.54 -5.46
CA MET A 58 3.50 -2.91 -5.77
C MET A 58 4.57 -3.26 -4.74
N TYR A 59 4.21 -3.37 -3.46
CA TYR A 59 5.10 -3.88 -2.41
C TYR A 59 5.56 -5.31 -2.73
N CYS A 60 4.64 -6.21 -3.11
CA CYS A 60 4.96 -7.59 -3.47
C CYS A 60 5.85 -7.70 -4.71
N VAL A 61 5.64 -6.84 -5.72
CA VAL A 61 6.55 -6.72 -6.88
C VAL A 61 7.95 -6.28 -6.45
N GLY A 62 8.03 -5.37 -5.47
CA GLY A 62 9.29 -4.99 -4.84
C GLY A 62 9.99 -6.17 -4.16
N VAL A 63 9.25 -6.99 -3.39
CA VAL A 63 9.76 -8.21 -2.75
C VAL A 63 10.35 -9.17 -3.79
N GLU A 64 9.65 -9.42 -4.89
CA GLU A 64 10.14 -10.30 -5.97
C GLU A 64 11.43 -9.77 -6.59
N THR A 65 11.49 -8.46 -6.83
CA THR A 65 12.65 -7.79 -7.42
C THR A 65 13.89 -7.91 -6.52
N VAL A 66 13.75 -7.64 -5.21
CA VAL A 66 14.89 -7.67 -4.29
C VAL A 66 15.33 -9.10 -3.94
N THR A 67 14.38 -10.04 -3.91
CA THR A 67 14.67 -11.46 -3.68
C THR A 67 15.13 -12.20 -4.94
N LYS A 68 15.25 -11.49 -6.08
CA LYS A 68 15.63 -12.06 -7.39
C LYS A 68 14.77 -13.26 -7.78
N GLY A 69 13.47 -13.20 -7.50
CA GLY A 69 12.53 -14.27 -7.82
C GLY A 69 12.50 -15.46 -6.84
N VAL A 70 13.28 -15.45 -5.74
CA VAL A 70 13.14 -16.47 -4.68
C VAL A 70 11.74 -16.47 -4.09
N MET A 71 11.09 -15.31 -4.06
CA MET A 71 9.68 -15.17 -3.71
C MET A 71 8.96 -14.38 -4.80
N SER A 72 7.96 -14.98 -5.45
CA SER A 72 7.18 -14.29 -6.50
C SER A 72 6.17 -13.31 -5.91
N ALA A 73 5.83 -12.25 -6.65
CA ALA A 73 4.89 -11.24 -6.21
C ALA A 73 3.47 -11.80 -5.97
N PRO A 74 2.91 -12.69 -6.81
CA PRO A 74 1.62 -13.31 -6.51
C PRO A 74 1.64 -14.12 -5.21
N LEU A 75 2.73 -14.85 -4.93
CA LEU A 75 2.86 -15.61 -3.69
C LEU A 75 2.98 -14.68 -2.49
N ALA A 76 3.82 -13.64 -2.56
CA ALA A 76 3.94 -12.64 -1.51
C ALA A 76 2.60 -11.92 -1.25
N PHE A 77 1.82 -11.65 -2.30
CA PHE A 77 0.51 -11.01 -2.19
C PHE A 77 -0.49 -11.92 -1.47
N LEU A 78 -0.60 -13.19 -1.85
CA LEU A 78 -1.48 -14.16 -1.19
C LEU A 78 -1.11 -14.34 0.28
N LEU A 79 0.19 -14.38 0.60
CA LEU A 79 0.68 -14.46 1.97
C LEU A 79 0.28 -13.22 2.79
N LEU A 80 0.43 -12.01 2.27
CA LEU A 80 0.02 -10.80 3.00
C LEU A 80 -1.50 -10.69 3.12
N PHE A 81 -2.22 -10.95 2.04
CA PHE A 81 -3.66 -10.74 1.97
C PHE A 81 -4.44 -11.71 2.84
N PHE A 82 -4.03 -12.98 2.92
CA PHE A 82 -4.76 -14.01 3.67
C PHE A 82 -4.13 -14.36 5.03
N LEU A 83 -2.80 -14.31 5.17
CA LEU A 83 -2.10 -14.74 6.41
C LEU A 83 -1.71 -13.56 7.31
N GLY A 84 -1.82 -12.31 6.83
CA GLY A 84 -1.55 -11.10 7.62
C GLY A 84 -0.17 -11.13 8.29
N PHE A 85 -0.13 -11.16 9.63
CA PHE A 85 1.10 -11.19 10.41
C PHE A 85 2.03 -12.36 10.09
N ILE A 86 1.48 -13.55 9.84
CA ILE A 86 2.28 -14.74 9.50
C ILE A 86 2.93 -14.54 8.13
N GLY A 87 2.19 -13.97 7.17
CA GLY A 87 2.70 -13.63 5.85
C GLY A 87 3.89 -12.66 5.90
N MET A 88 3.81 -11.66 6.80
CA MET A 88 4.91 -10.72 7.04
C MET A 88 6.19 -11.43 7.52
N ALA A 89 6.08 -12.40 8.44
CA ALA A 89 7.23 -13.16 8.93
C ALA A 89 7.89 -14.01 7.82
N ILE A 90 7.08 -14.63 6.96
CA ILE A 90 7.57 -15.45 5.83
C ILE A 90 8.27 -14.57 4.79
N ILE A 91 7.66 -13.45 4.40
CA ILE A 91 8.28 -12.49 3.49
C ILE A 91 9.60 -12.00 4.07
N GLN A 92 9.62 -11.68 5.37
CA GLN A 92 10.83 -11.21 5.99
C GLN A 92 11.94 -12.26 6.04
N SER A 93 11.59 -13.54 6.23
CA SER A 93 12.53 -14.65 6.08
C SER A 93 13.14 -14.69 4.66
N SER A 94 12.35 -14.44 3.63
CA SER A 94 12.84 -14.35 2.24
C SER A 94 13.76 -13.13 2.02
N LEU A 95 13.36 -11.96 2.52
CA LEU A 95 14.16 -10.74 2.42
C LEU A 95 15.52 -10.86 3.14
N ASN A 96 15.57 -11.56 4.28
CA ASN A 96 16.80 -11.80 5.03
C ASN A 96 17.83 -12.67 4.27
N LYS A 97 17.39 -13.44 3.26
CA LYS A 97 18.29 -14.23 2.41
C LYS A 97 18.99 -13.38 1.36
N VAL A 98 18.57 -12.13 1.15
CA VAL A 98 19.21 -11.22 0.21
C VAL A 98 20.54 -10.73 0.81
N PRO A 99 21.69 -10.90 0.11
CA PRO A 99 22.98 -10.45 0.61
C PRO A 99 22.97 -8.96 0.95
N ARG A 100 23.39 -8.59 2.17
CA ARG A 100 23.55 -7.19 2.55
C ARG A 100 24.68 -6.57 1.72
N LYS A 101 24.36 -5.56 0.92
CA LYS A 101 25.38 -4.63 0.41
C LYS A 101 25.91 -3.84 1.60
N VAL A 102 26.96 -4.33 2.25
CA VAL A 102 27.68 -3.56 3.26
C VAL A 102 28.33 -2.39 2.51
N LYS A 103 27.76 -1.19 2.64
CA LYS A 103 28.54 0.02 2.34
C LYS A 103 29.71 0.00 3.31
N LYS A 104 30.90 -0.30 2.81
CA LYS A 104 32.16 -0.18 3.54
C LYS A 104 32.26 1.28 3.96
N LYS A 105 31.80 1.61 5.18
CA LYS A 105 32.08 2.91 5.80
C LYS A 105 33.60 3.00 5.86
N ALA A 106 34.13 4.09 5.33
CA ALA A 106 35.54 4.42 5.26
C ALA A 106 36.28 4.00 6.54
N ALA A 107 37.02 2.91 6.46
CA ALA A 107 38.12 2.60 7.34
C ALA A 107 39.38 2.94 6.53
N GLU A 108 39.60 4.24 6.30
CA GLU A 108 40.85 4.76 5.77
C GLU A 108 40.89 6.26 6.05
N GLY A 109 41.74 6.66 7.01
CA GLY A 109 42.06 8.07 7.23
C GLY A 109 41.85 8.61 8.65
N THR A 110 42.52 8.04 9.66
CA THR A 110 43.21 8.88 10.66
C THR A 110 44.52 8.18 11.03
N PRO A 111 45.69 8.80 10.76
CA PRO A 111 46.99 8.22 11.10
C PRO A 111 47.14 8.08 12.62
N GLU A 112 47.85 7.02 13.02
CA GLU A 112 48.32 6.78 14.39
C GLU A 112 48.93 8.08 14.95
N GLN A 113 48.31 8.62 15.99
CA GLN A 113 49.01 9.61 16.82
C GLN A 113 50.14 8.87 17.55
N PRO A 114 51.39 9.37 17.53
CA PRO A 114 52.45 8.77 18.32
C PRO A 114 52.07 8.85 19.79
N VAL A 115 52.18 7.72 20.48
CA VAL A 115 52.13 7.65 21.94
C VAL A 115 53.28 8.50 22.47
N GLU A 116 52.98 9.73 22.85
CA GLU A 116 53.90 10.57 23.61
C GLU A 116 54.03 9.95 25.01
N LYS A 117 55.20 9.35 25.22
CA LYS A 117 55.61 8.79 26.51
C LYS A 117 55.66 9.91 27.55
N ALA A 118 55.33 9.53 28.79
CA ALA A 118 55.59 10.28 30.01
C ALA A 118 57.08 10.60 30.21
N GLU A 119 57.36 11.48 31.19
CA GLU A 119 58.64 12.03 31.71
C GLU A 119 58.82 13.51 31.26
N GLU A 120 58.87 14.55 32.10
CA GLU A 120 59.17 14.79 33.52
C GLU A 120 58.33 15.93 34.12
#